data_AF-A0A7C4AVV8-F1
#
_entry.id   AF-A0A7C4AVV8-F1
#
_cell.length_a   1.000
_cell.length_b   1.000
_cell.length_c   1.000
_cell.angle_alpha   90.00
_cell.angle_beta   90.00
_cell.angle_gamma   90.00
#
_symmetry.space_group_name_H-M   'P 1'
#
loop_
_entity.id
_entity.type
_entity.pdbx_description
1 polymer ?
#
loop_
_entity_poly.entity_id
_entity_poly.type
_entity_poly.pdbx_seq_one_letter_code
_entity_poly.pdbx_strand_id
1 'polypeptide(L)' 'RFPRSETDYVWVSPGVELAKKGEYIPGAGVYVRGNKIYAGSFGFVNVDRKKVIRVIPLAGG' A
#
# COMPACT_ATOMS: atom_id res chain seq x y z
N ARG A 1 6.25 -11.08 -7.77
CA ARG A 1 7.12 -11.20 -6.57
C ARG A 1 7.35 -9.77 -6.07
N PHE A 2 6.73 -9.38 -4.95
CA PHE A 2 7.05 -8.10 -4.29
C PHE A 2 8.49 -8.15 -3.78
N PRO A 3 9.28 -7.06 -3.88
CA PRO A 3 10.67 -7.08 -3.48
C PRO A 3 10.79 -7.17 -1.95
N ARG A 4 11.82 -7.93 -1.53
CA ARG A 4 12.22 -8.11 -0.15
C ARG A 4 13.47 -7.25 0.07
N SER A 5 13.32 -6.07 0.64
CA SER A 5 14.41 -5.37 1.29
C SER A 5 13.93 -4.72 2.57
N GLU A 6 14.85 -4.61 3.52
CA GLU A 6 14.60 -4.19 4.89
C GLU A 6 14.12 -2.73 5.00
N THR A 7 14.04 -2.00 3.89
CA THR A 7 13.15 -0.83 3.75
C THR A 7 12.90 -0.53 2.25
N ASP A 8 12.25 -1.44 1.52
CA ASP A 8 11.80 -1.16 0.15
C ASP A 8 10.62 -0.18 0.16
N TYR A 9 10.94 1.10 0.13
CA TYR A 9 9.97 2.16 -0.12
C TYR A 9 9.55 2.12 -1.60
N VAL A 10 8.45 1.39 -1.88
CA VAL A 10 7.86 1.35 -3.23
C VAL A 10 6.97 2.57 -3.41
N TRP A 11 7.33 3.45 -4.35
CA TRP A 11 6.48 4.57 -4.76
C TRP A 11 5.28 4.08 -5.54
N VAL A 12 4.11 4.62 -5.20
CA VAL A 12 2.84 4.28 -5.88
C VAL A 12 2.03 5.53 -6.18
N SER A 13 1.30 5.45 -7.29
CA SER A 13 0.27 6.41 -7.69
C SER A 13 -1.10 5.97 -7.18
N PRO A 14 -2.06 6.89 -7.01
CA PRO A 14 -3.47 6.55 -6.76
C PRO A 14 -4.00 5.59 -7.83
N GLY A 15 -4.77 4.59 -7.41
CA GLY A 15 -5.38 3.58 -8.28
C GLY A 15 -4.49 2.37 -8.58
N VAL A 16 -3.22 2.37 -8.17
CA VAL A 16 -2.33 1.20 -8.34
C VAL A 16 -2.79 0.05 -7.43
N GLU A 17 -2.90 -1.16 -8.01
CA GLU A 17 -3.19 -2.38 -7.25
C GLU A 17 -1.97 -2.78 -6.42
N LEU A 18 -2.18 -2.93 -5.11
CA LEU A 18 -1.13 -3.25 -4.14
C LEU A 18 -1.15 -4.73 -3.75
N ALA A 19 -2.33 -5.29 -3.49
CA ALA A 19 -2.47 -6.66 -3.02
C ALA A 19 -3.89 -7.18 -3.19
N LYS A 20 -4.10 -8.48 -2.92
CA LYS A 20 -5.45 -9.05 -2.79
C LYS A 20 -6.00 -8.86 -1.39
N LYS A 21 -7.31 -8.73 -1.29
CA LYS A 21 -8.02 -8.69 -0.01
C LYS A 21 -7.79 -10.01 0.74
N GLY A 22 -7.46 -9.91 2.03
CA GLY A 22 -7.16 -11.06 2.89
C GLY A 22 -5.67 -11.40 3.01
N GLU A 23 -4.81 -10.90 2.10
CA GLU A 23 -3.35 -11.03 2.25
C GLU A 23 -2.80 -10.03 3.27
N TYR A 24 -3.41 -8.84 3.34
CA TYR A 24 -3.02 -7.73 4.20
C TYR A 24 -4.25 -7.02 4.79
N ILE A 25 -4.03 -6.33 5.90
CA ILE A 25 -5.00 -5.45 6.55
C ILE A 25 -4.87 -4.05 5.91
N PRO A 26 -5.94 -3.48 5.32
CA PRO A 26 -5.90 -2.13 4.75
C PRO A 26 -5.67 -1.08 5.84
N GLY A 27 -4.66 -0.22 5.66
CA GLY A 27 -4.34 0.91 6.53
C GLY A 27 -4.65 2.26 5.90
N ALA A 28 -3.95 3.30 6.35
CA ALA A 28 -4.09 4.65 5.81
C ALA A 28 -3.59 4.75 4.35
N GLY A 29 -4.20 5.62 3.56
CA GLY A 29 -3.77 5.88 2.17
C GLY A 29 -4.05 4.73 1.20
N VAL A 30 -4.83 3.73 1.57
CA VAL A 30 -5.28 2.64 0.68
C VAL A 30 -6.81 2.52 0.71
N TYR A 31 -7.38 1.96 -0.35
CA TYR A 31 -8.80 1.58 -0.40
C TYR A 31 -8.99 0.18 -0.95
N VAL A 32 -10.13 -0.43 -0.65
CA VAL A 32 -10.48 -1.79 -1.12
C VAL A 32 -11.59 -1.69 -2.13
N ARG A 33 -11.42 -2.33 -3.30
CA ARG A 33 -12.48 -2.46 -4.31
C ARG A 33 -12.55 -3.92 -4.77
N GLY A 34 -13.67 -4.57 -4.47
CA GLY A 34 -13.84 -6.00 -4.70
C GLY A 34 -12.84 -6.82 -3.88
N ASN A 35 -12.06 -7.67 -4.54
CA ASN A 35 -11.06 -8.55 -3.91
C ASN A 35 -9.63 -7.99 -3.93
N LYS A 36 -9.47 -6.68 -4.15
CA LYS A 36 -8.17 -6.02 -4.37
C LYS A 36 -8.02 -4.77 -3.50
N ILE A 37 -6.80 -4.52 -3.06
CA ILE A 37 -6.35 -3.36 -2.29
C ILE A 37 -5.60 -2.44 -3.25
N TYR A 38 -5.93 -1.15 -3.21
CA TYR A 38 -5.40 -0.13 -4.10
C TYR A 38 -4.81 1.04 -3.32
N ALA A 39 -3.82 1.72 -3.89
CA ALA A 39 -3.31 2.97 -3.36
C ALA A 39 -4.35 4.09 -3.52
N GLY A 40 -4.67 4.79 -2.45
CA GLY A 40 -5.58 5.93 -2.44
C GLY A 40 -4.89 7.28 -2.66
N SER A 41 -3.58 7.35 -2.47
CA SER A 41 -2.77 8.57 -2.60
C SER A 41 -1.43 8.28 -3.25
N PHE A 42 -0.76 9.33 -3.75
CA PHE A 42 0.66 9.26 -4.10
C PHE A 42 1.49 9.10 -2.83
N GLY A 43 2.46 8.19 -2.84
CA GLY A 43 3.34 8.02 -1.70
C GLY A 43 4.06 6.68 -1.67
N PHE A 44 4.51 6.31 -0.47
CA PHE A 44 5.27 5.10 -0.24
C PHE A 44 4.41 4.00 0.35
N VAL A 45 4.48 2.82 -0.24
CA VAL A 45 3.89 1.61 0.37
C VAL A 45 4.74 1.21 1.57
N ASN A 46 4.10 1.12 2.72
CA ASN A 46 4.68 0.57 3.94
C ASN A 46 3.83 -0.63 4.37
N VAL A 47 4.49 -1.77 4.59
CA VAL A 47 3.87 -2.96 5.18
C VAL A 47 4.50 -3.20 6.53
N ASP A 48 3.70 -3.20 7.59
CA ASP A 48 4.21 -3.46 8.93
C ASP A 48 4.29 -4.97 9.26
N ARG A 49 4.87 -5.30 10.42
CA ARG A 49 5.00 -6.69 10.88
C ARG A 49 3.66 -7.39 11.15
N LYS A 50 2.57 -6.63 11.32
CA LYS A 50 1.22 -7.14 11.51
C LYS A 50 0.48 -7.30 10.16
N LYS A 51 1.19 -7.19 9.04
CA LYS A 51 0.64 -7.23 7.67
C LYS A 51 -0.36 -6.10 7.40
N VAL A 52 -0.22 -4.95 8.04
CA VAL A 52 -0.97 -3.75 7.66
C VAL A 52 -0.29 -3.11 6.46
N ILE A 53 -1.01 -2.96 5.36
CA ILE A 53 -0.54 -2.26 4.16
C ILE A 53 -1.11 -0.84 4.14
N ARG A 54 -0.22 0.15 4.06
CA ARG A 54 -0.59 1.57 4.04
C ARG A 54 0.26 2.32 3.02
N VAL A 55 -0.25 3.44 2.56
CA VAL A 55 0.52 4.40 1.77
C VAL A 55 0.81 5.60 2.67
N ILE A 56 2.09 5.90 2.85
CA ILE A 56 2.56 7.11 3.53
C ILE A 56 2.62 8.20 2.44
N PRO A 57 1.71 9.18 2.45
CA PRO A 57 1.72 10.25 1.47
C PRO A 57 2.98 11.09 1.65
N LEU A 58 3.51 11.53 0.52
CA LEU A 58 4.54 12.55 0.50
C LEU A 58 3.83 13.89 0.49
N ALA A 59 4.01 14.67 1.55
CA ALA A 59 3.26 15.90 1.75
C ALA A 59 3.24 16.78 0.49
N GLY A 60 2.04 17.17 0.05
CA GLY A 60 1.81 18.02 -1.12
C GLY A 60 0.52 17.69 -1.87
N GLY A 61 -0.63 17.73 -1.19
CA GLY A 61 -1.96 17.63 -1.77
C GLY A 61 -2.99 18.23 -0.85
#